data_AF-A0A349Q3A2-F1
#
_entry.id   AF-A0A349Q3A2-F1
#
_cell.length_a   1.000
_cell.length_b   1.000
_cell.length_c   1.000
_cell.angle_alpha   90.00
_cell.angle_beta   90.00
_cell.angle_gamma   90.00
#
_symmetry.space_group_name_H-M   'P 1'
#
loop_
_entity.id
_entity.type
_entity.pdbx_description
1 polymer ?
#
loop_
_entity_poly.entity_id
_entity_poly.type
_entity_poly.pdbx_seq_one_letter_code
_entity_poly.pdbx_strand_id
1 'polypeptide(L)'
;MENKPTSIKLQNFTTESGVHIPSINLSYQVFGQVLNTAPIVLVNHALTGNSQVVGENGWWNNLIGDNKTIDTNKYTILAFNVPGNGFDKTYIENYLDFT
;
A
#
# COMPACT_ATOMS: atom_id res chain seq x y z
N MET A 1 11.74 3.39 11.45
CA MET A 1 10.97 2.44 10.62
C MET A 1 10.39 3.14 9.39
N GLU A 2 11.12 4.08 8.78
CA GLU A 2 10.65 4.72 7.56
C GLU A 2 11.23 3.95 6.38
N ASN A 3 10.36 3.26 5.64
CA ASN A 3 10.76 2.44 4.50
C ASN A 3 10.34 3.15 3.22
N LYS A 4 11.24 3.32 2.26
CA LYS A 4 10.85 3.87 0.95
C LYS A 4 9.83 2.94 0.27
N PRO A 5 8.82 3.47 -0.43
CA PRO A 5 7.92 2.66 -1.23
C PRO A 5 8.69 1.78 -2.22
N THR A 6 8.31 0.50 -2.28
CA THR A 6 8.79 -0.47 -3.26
C THR A 6 7.78 -0.55 -4.39
N SER A 7 8.25 -0.56 -5.65
CA SER A 7 7.37 -0.64 -6.82
C SER A 7 7.24 -2.07 -7.34
N ILE A 8 6.04 -2.45 -7.74
CA ILE A 8 5.74 -3.68 -8.49
C ILE A 8 4.86 -3.36 -9.70
N LYS A 9 4.81 -4.27 -10.66
CA LYS A 9 3.91 -4.18 -11.81
C LYS A 9 2.89 -5.30 -11.79
N LEU A 10 1.62 -4.93 -11.78
CA LEU A 10 0.52 -5.86 -12.04
C LEU A 10 0.31 -5.95 -13.55
N GLN A 11 0.48 -7.13 -14.12
CA GLN A 11 0.31 -7.37 -15.56
C GLN A 11 -1.12 -7.83 -15.86
N ASN A 12 -1.60 -7.53 -17.06
CA ASN A 12 -2.84 -8.05 -17.64
C ASN A 12 -4.07 -7.83 -16.74
N PHE A 13 -4.25 -6.62 -16.24
CA PHE A 13 -5.41 -6.28 -15.41
C PHE A 13 -6.61 -5.93 -16.30
N THR A 14 -7.79 -6.41 -15.93
CA THR A 14 -9.05 -5.97 -16.56
C THR A 14 -9.84 -5.25 -15.49
N THR A 15 -10.24 -4.01 -15.78
CA THR A 15 -11.04 -3.21 -14.86
C THR A 15 -12.46 -3.77 -14.76
N GLU A 16 -13.22 -3.32 -13.76
CA GLU A 16 -14.63 -3.73 -13.61
C GLU A 16 -15.49 -3.34 -14.83
N SER A 17 -15.17 -2.21 -15.48
CA SER A 17 -15.82 -1.76 -16.72
C SER A 17 -15.38 -2.54 -17.97
N GLY A 18 -14.45 -3.50 -17.84
CA GLY A 18 -14.00 -4.37 -18.92
C GLY A 18 -12.81 -3.85 -19.72
N VAL A 19 -12.21 -2.72 -19.34
CA VAL A 19 -11.02 -2.18 -20.02
C VAL A 19 -9.80 -3.02 -19.66
N HIS A 20 -9.05 -3.44 -20.69
CA HIS A 20 -7.81 -4.17 -20.50
C HIS A 20 -6.62 -3.23 -20.36
N ILE A 21 -5.89 -3.36 -19.26
CA ILE A 21 -4.68 -2.60 -18.93
C ILE A 21 -3.48 -3.56 -18.91
N PRO A 22 -2.54 -3.45 -19.87
CA PRO A 22 -1.42 -4.38 -19.97
C PRO A 22 -0.53 -4.40 -18.72
N SER A 23 -0.30 -3.24 -18.09
CA SER A 23 0.54 -3.11 -16.91
C SER A 23 0.11 -1.93 -16.05
N ILE A 24 -0.11 -2.17 -14.75
CA ILE A 24 -0.34 -1.13 -13.74
C ILE A 24 0.86 -1.09 -12.81
N ASN A 25 1.44 0.10 -12.62
CA ASN A 25 2.46 0.32 -11.60
C ASN A 25 1.78 0.47 -10.23
N LEU A 26 2.22 -0.31 -9.26
CA LEU A 26 1.79 -0.21 -7.87
C LEU A 26 3.02 0.11 -7.03
N SER A 27 2.83 0.82 -5.93
CA SER A 27 3.84 0.94 -4.89
C SER A 27 3.27 0.55 -3.53
N TYR A 28 4.14 0.00 -2.68
CA TYR A 28 3.77 -0.45 -1.34
C TYR A 28 4.91 -0.25 -0.35
N GLN A 29 4.56 -0.29 0.92
CA GLN A 29 5.52 -0.31 2.02
C GLN A 29 5.25 -1.49 2.93
N VAL A 30 6.32 -1.98 3.54
CA VAL A 30 6.29 -3.07 4.52
C VAL A 30 6.85 -2.56 5.84
N PHE A 31 6.27 -2.96 6.96
CA PHE A 31 6.77 -2.65 8.30
C PHE A 31 6.71 -3.89 9.21
N GLY A 32 7.43 -3.85 10.32
CA GLY A 32 7.47 -4.96 11.28
C GLY A 32 8.30 -6.14 10.79
N GLN A 33 7.78 -7.35 10.96
CA GLN A 33 8.48 -8.58 10.62
C GLN A 33 8.73 -8.72 9.11
N VAL A 34 9.77 -9.47 8.74
CA VAL A 34 10.16 -9.70 7.35
C VAL A 34 9.02 -10.40 6.57
N LEU A 35 8.81 -10.02 5.31
CA LEU A 35 7.85 -10.69 4.45
C LEU A 35 8.08 -12.21 4.44
N ASN A 36 6.99 -12.98 4.52
CA ASN A 36 6.97 -14.43 4.57
C ASN A 36 7.53 -15.06 5.87
N THR A 37 7.86 -14.28 6.90
CA THR A 37 8.29 -14.82 8.21
C THR A 37 7.23 -14.66 9.30
N ALA A 38 6.15 -13.93 9.05
CA ALA A 38 5.06 -13.69 9.99
C ALA A 38 3.71 -13.52 9.25
N PRO A 39 2.56 -13.63 9.96
CA PRO A 39 1.27 -13.31 9.37
C PRO A 39 1.20 -11.85 8.90
N ILE A 40 0.53 -11.63 7.77
CA ILE A 40 0.43 -10.31 7.14
C ILE A 40 -0.86 -9.61 7.57
N VAL A 41 -0.73 -8.36 8.00
CA VAL A 41 -1.84 -7.41 8.13
C VAL A 41 -1.78 -6.43 6.97
N LEU A 42 -2.76 -6.50 6.08
CA LEU A 42 -2.93 -5.54 4.98
C LEU A 42 -3.71 -4.33 5.49
N VAL A 43 -3.10 -3.14 5.35
CA VAL A 43 -3.70 -1.86 5.74
C VAL A 43 -4.09 -1.09 4.47
N ASN A 44 -5.39 -0.85 4.32
CA ASN A 44 -5.93 0.01 3.27
C ASN A 44 -6.09 1.43 3.81
N HIS A 45 -5.55 2.41 3.09
CA HIS A 45 -5.64 3.81 3.48
C HIS A 45 -7.00 4.43 3.08
N ALA A 46 -7.36 5.54 3.72
CA ALA A 46 -8.50 6.38 3.34
C ALA A 46 -8.18 7.26 2.10
N LEU A 47 -9.12 8.09 1.65
CA LEU A 47 -9.01 8.86 0.40
C LEU A 47 -7.71 9.66 0.23
N THR A 48 -7.28 10.40 1.25
CA THR A 48 -6.07 11.25 1.21
C THR A 48 -4.84 10.58 1.84
N GLY A 49 -4.95 9.29 2.14
CA GLY A 49 -3.88 8.50 2.76
C GLY A 49 -2.92 7.92 1.73
N ASN A 50 -1.90 7.23 2.25
CA ASN A 50 -0.84 6.60 1.47
C ASN A 50 -0.32 5.34 2.20
N SER A 51 0.66 4.66 1.62
CA SER A 51 1.30 3.47 2.21
C SER A 51 2.13 3.73 3.48
N GLN A 52 2.39 4.98 3.87
CA GLN A 52 3.16 5.35 5.07
C GLN A 52 2.29 5.22 6.33
N VAL A 53 2.07 3.99 6.78
CA VAL A 53 1.17 3.70 7.91
C VAL A 53 1.77 4.06 9.27
N VAL A 54 3.07 3.78 9.47
CA VAL A 54 3.82 4.03 10.70
C VAL A 54 5.17 4.68 10.40
N GLY A 55 5.89 5.18 11.41
CA GLY A 55 7.14 5.92 11.26
C GLY A 55 6.94 7.41 11.44
N GLU A 56 7.92 8.24 11.09
CA GLU A 56 7.86 9.70 11.34
C GLU A 56 6.58 10.33 10.77
N ASN A 57 6.24 9.99 9.53
CA ASN A 57 5.05 10.49 8.82
C ASN A 57 3.85 9.53 8.86
N GLY A 58 3.85 8.56 9.78
CA GLY A 58 2.84 7.50 9.86
C GLY A 58 1.49 7.97 10.40
N TRP A 59 0.41 7.77 9.63
CA TRP A 59 -0.95 8.20 10.03
C TRP A 59 -1.64 7.27 11.06
N TRP A 60 -1.08 6.09 11.34
CA TRP A 60 -1.60 5.13 12.32
C TRP A 60 -0.58 4.71 13.39
N ASN A 61 0.38 5.59 13.70
CA ASN A 61 1.37 5.36 14.75
C ASN A 61 0.77 4.98 16.11
N ASN A 62 -0.41 5.46 16.49
CA ASN A 62 -1.00 5.10 17.79
C ASN A 62 -1.57 3.67 17.84
N LEU A 63 -1.90 3.08 16.68
CA LEU A 63 -2.53 1.77 16.58
C LEU A 63 -1.53 0.66 16.23
N ILE A 64 -0.55 0.97 15.38
CA ILE A 64 0.42 0.01 14.82
C ILE A 64 1.83 0.40 15.29
N GLY A 65 2.59 -0.58 15.77
CA GLY A 65 3.97 -0.41 16.23
C GLY A 65 4.34 -1.38 17.36
N ASP A 66 5.54 -1.21 17.91
CA ASP A 66 6.08 -2.16 18.90
C ASP A 66 5.20 -2.20 20.15
N ASN A 67 4.72 -3.41 20.50
CA ASN A 67 3.84 -3.65 21.64
C ASN A 67 2.49 -2.90 21.59
N LYS A 68 2.02 -2.52 20.40
CA LYS A 68 0.71 -1.88 20.20
C LYS A 68 -0.37 -2.91 19.83
N THR A 69 -1.60 -2.44 19.63
CA THR A 69 -2.75 -3.27 19.23
C THR A 69 -2.42 -4.13 18.01
N ILE A 70 -1.79 -3.53 17.01
CA ILE A 70 -1.21 -4.24 15.87
C ILE A 70 0.30 -4.18 16.04
N ASP A 71 0.84 -5.25 16.60
CA ASP A 71 2.23 -5.32 17.07
C ASP A 71 3.21 -5.68 15.93
N THR A 72 4.12 -4.76 15.62
CA THR A 72 5.16 -4.94 14.59
C THR A 72 6.20 -6.01 14.95
N ASN A 73 6.24 -6.47 16.20
CA ASN A 73 7.04 -7.62 16.61
C ASN A 73 6.39 -8.97 16.26
N LYS A 74 5.10 -8.98 15.90
CA LYS A 74 4.31 -10.20 15.63
C LYS A 74 3.83 -10.31 14.20
N TYR A 75 3.64 -9.18 13.53
CA TYR A 75 3.06 -9.12 12.20
C TYR A 75 3.99 -8.45 11.20
N THR A 76 3.86 -8.85 9.94
CA THR A 76 4.29 -8.05 8.80
C THR A 76 3.15 -7.14 8.40
N ILE A 77 3.39 -5.83 8.39
CA ILE A 77 2.38 -4.84 7.98
C ILE A 77 2.65 -4.49 6.53
N LEU A 78 1.63 -4.60 5.67
CA LEU A 78 1.71 -4.28 4.25
C LEU A 78 0.69 -3.20 3.93
N ALA A 79 1.09 -2.18 3.17
CA ALA A 79 0.17 -1.14 2.70
C ALA A 79 0.56 -0.67 1.31
N PHE A 80 -0.42 -0.53 0.42
CA PHE A 80 -0.22 -0.02 -0.93
C PHE A 80 -0.58 1.45 -1.02
N ASN A 81 0.06 2.19 -1.92
CA ASN A 81 -0.58 3.35 -2.52
C ASN A 81 -1.61 2.84 -3.50
N VAL A 82 -2.88 3.10 -3.23
CA VAL A 82 -3.98 2.73 -4.13
C VAL A 82 -3.74 3.43 -5.48
N PRO A 83 -3.88 2.71 -6.62
CA PRO A 83 -3.70 3.29 -7.95
C PRO A 83 -4.46 4.61 -8.12
N GLY A 84 -3.75 5.64 -8.58
CA GLY A 84 -4.35 6.96 -8.79
C GLY A 84 -4.44 7.87 -7.56
N ASN A 85 -3.96 7.44 -6.38
CA ASN A 85 -3.94 8.32 -5.18
C ASN A 85 -2.96 9.51 -5.31
N GLY A 86 -2.03 9.46 -6.27
CA GLY A 86 -1.09 10.55 -6.61
C GLY A 86 0.09 10.72 -5.65
N PHE A 87 0.21 9.94 -4.57
CA PHE A 87 1.25 10.15 -3.55
C PHE A 87 2.66 9.93 -4.09
N ASP A 88 2.85 8.89 -4.90
CA ASP A 88 4.13 8.54 -5.52
C ASP A 88 4.28 9.10 -6.95
N LYS A 89 3.42 10.06 -7.33
CA LYS A 89 3.32 10.63 -8.69
C LYS A 89 2.97 9.60 -9.76
N THR A 90 2.38 8.46 -9.38
CA THR A 90 1.74 7.54 -10.31
C THR A 90 0.30 8.01 -10.55
N TYR A 91 -0.01 8.33 -11.81
CA TYR A 91 -1.33 8.80 -12.21
C TYR A 91 -2.00 7.79 -13.14
N ILE A 92 -3.33 7.70 -13.04
CA ILE A 92 -4.17 7.04 -14.02
C ILE A 92 -4.63 8.12 -14.99
N GLU A 93 -4.13 8.09 -16.22
CA GLU A 93 -4.47 9.10 -17.24
C GLU A 93 -5.95 9.02 -17.63
N ASN A 94 -6.43 7.80 -17.92
CA ASN A 94 -7.82 7.53 -18.31
C ASN A 94 -8.61 6.99 -17.12
N TYR A 95 -8.91 7.82 -16.13
CA TYR A 95 -9.64 7.38 -14.93
C TYR A 95 -11.05 6.84 -15.22
N LEU A 96 -11.66 7.22 -16.35
CA LEU A 96 -12.95 6.70 -16.82
C LEU A 96 -12.89 5.19 -17.15
N ASP A 97 -11.71 4.65 -17.41
CA ASP A 97 -11.52 3.21 -17.63
C ASP A 97 -11.78 2.39 -16.35
N PHE A 98 -11.94 3.03 -15.18
CA PHE A 98 -12.17 2.40 -13.88
C PHE A 98 -13.58 2.64 -13.32
N THR A 99 -14.49 3.24 -14.08
CA THR A 99 -15.87 3.58 -13.67
C THR A 99 -16.93 2.95 -14.55
#